data_AF-A0A1I2HQ20-F1
#
_entry.id   AF-A0A1I2HQ20-F1
#
_cell.length_a   1.000
_cell.length_b   1.000
_cell.length_c   1.000
_cell.angle_alpha   90.00
_cell.angle_beta   90.00
_cell.angle_gamma   90.00
#
_symmetry.space_group_name_H-M   'P 1'
#
loop_
_entity.id
_entity.type
_entity.pdbx_description
1 polymer ?
#
loop_
_entity_poly.entity_id
_entity_poly.type
_entity_poly.pdbx_seq_one_letter_code
_entity_poly.pdbx_strand_id
1 'polypeptide(L)' 'MMAAGRLTAAELVTHTFELDAMEEAYDIFGRAADTAALKVVLGGKHHDAVLPTTA' A
#
# COMPACT_ATOMS: atom_id res chain seq x y z
N MET A 1 1.92 17.64 -7.44
CA MET A 1 3.30 17.09 -7.44
C MET A 1 3.33 15.65 -7.93
N MET A 2 2.68 14.69 -7.25
CA MET A 2 2.60 13.29 -7.72
C MET A 2 2.01 13.12 -9.12
N ALA A 3 0.78 13.60 -9.38
CA ALA A 3 0.14 13.47 -10.70
C ALA A 3 0.92 14.18 -11.83
N ALA A 4 1.79 15.13 -11.47
CA ALA A 4 2.66 15.83 -12.41
C ALA A 4 4.05 15.17 -12.53
N GLY A 5 4.26 13.98 -11.97
CA GLY A 5 5.52 13.23 -12.02
C GLY A 5 6.67 13.80 -11.19
N ARG A 6 6.43 14.81 -10.35
CA ARG A 6 7.47 15.49 -9.56
C ARG A 6 7.72 14.86 -8.19
N LEU A 7 6.99 13.80 -7.85
CA LEU A 7 7.16 13.04 -6.61
C LEU A 7 6.92 11.56 -6.90
N THR A 8 7.97 10.75 -6.76
CA THR A 8 7.98 9.30 -6.94
C THR A 8 7.52 8.58 -5.67
N ALA A 9 6.25 8.77 -5.28
CA ALA A 9 5.73 8.23 -4.02
C ALA A 9 5.81 6.69 -3.89
N ALA A 10 5.85 5.97 -5.03
CA ALA A 10 6.03 4.53 -5.04
C ALA A 10 7.39 4.08 -4.46
N GLU A 11 8.43 4.91 -4.58
CA GLU A 11 9.77 4.62 -4.03
C GLU A 11 9.82 4.70 -2.51
N LEU A 12 8.79 5.28 -1.87
CA LEU A 12 8.68 5.32 -0.41
C LEU A 12 8.14 4.01 0.16
N VAL A 13 7.50 3.17 -0.67
CA VAL A 13 6.86 1.91 -0.26
C VAL A 13 7.93 0.87 0.09
N THR A 14 7.98 0.51 1.36
CA THR A 14 8.92 -0.50 1.90
C THR A 14 8.27 -1.87 2.02
N HIS A 15 6.96 -1.91 2.26
CA HIS A 15 6.23 -3.16 2.47
C HIS A 15 4.85 -3.05 1.81
N THR A 16 4.42 -4.13 1.19
CA THR A 16 3.09 -4.28 0.60
C THR A 16 2.48 -5.57 1.11
N PHE A 17 1.26 -5.49 1.59
CA PHE A 17 0.50 -6.64 2.06
C PHE A 17 -0.85 -6.68 1.34
N GLU A 18 -1.37 -7.88 1.14
CA GLU A 18 -2.77 -8.08 0.77
C GLU A 18 -3.69 -7.59 1.90
N LEU A 19 -4.95 -7.31 1.57
CA LEU A 19 -5.89 -6.71 2.53
C LEU A 19 -6.19 -7.62 3.73
N ASP A 20 -6.14 -8.94 3.54
CA ASP A 20 -6.36 -9.94 4.59
C ASP A 20 -5.19 -10.07 5.57
N ALA A 21 -4.00 -9.59 5.21
CA ALA A 21 -2.81 -9.56 6.06
C ALA A 21 -2.70 -8.26 6.89
N MET A 22 -3.83 -7.64 7.23
CA MET A 22 -3.89 -6.36 7.94
C MET A 22 -3.18 -6.38 9.30
N GLU A 23 -3.34 -7.45 10.09
CA GLU A 23 -2.69 -7.56 11.41
C GLU A 23 -1.17 -7.57 11.30
N GLU A 24 -0.61 -8.33 10.36
CA GLU A 24 0.83 -8.39 10.10
C GLU A 24 1.36 -7.02 9.66
N ALA A 25 0.64 -6.34 8.78
CA ALA A 25 0.99 -5.00 8.32
C ALA A 25 1.07 -3.99 9.48
N TYR A 26 0.13 -4.07 10.44
CA TYR A 26 0.15 -3.24 11.65
C TYR A 26 1.29 -3.61 12.59
N ASP A 27 1.61 -4.88 12.77
CA ASP A 27 2.73 -5.33 13.61
C ASP A 27 4.08 -4.84 13.04
N ILE A 28 4.28 -4.99 11.72
CA ILE A 28 5.47 -4.50 11.01
C ILE A 28 5.61 -2.98 11.16
N PHE A 29 4.53 -2.23 10.94
CA PHE A 29 4.58 -0.77 11.07
C PHE A 29 4.75 -0.32 12.53
N GLY A 30 4.16 -1.03 13.49
CA GLY A 30 4.32 -0.77 14.92
C GLY A 30 5.77 -0.90 15.40
N ARG A 31 6.58 -1.74 14.74
CA ARG A 31 8.02 -1.91 14.99
C ARG A 31 8.90 -1.25 13.92
N ALA A 32 8.49 -0.12 13.37
CA ALA A 32 9.18 0.54 12.24
C ALA A 32 10.69 0.74 12.43
N ALA A 33 11.15 1.00 13.65
CA ALA A 33 12.58 1.14 13.95
C ALA A 33 13.37 -0.16 13.70
N ASP A 34 12.75 -1.31 13.96
CA ASP A 34 13.35 -2.64 13.83
C ASP A 34 13.10 -3.23 12.43
N THR A 35 11.98 -2.89 11.80
CA THR A 35 11.53 -3.43 10.51
C THR A 35 11.89 -2.54 9.32
N ALA A 36 12.44 -1.36 9.57
CA ALA A 36 12.69 -0.31 8.58
C ALA A 36 11.44 0.09 7.78
N ALA A 37 10.24 -0.04 8.38
CA ALA A 37 8.99 0.33 7.72
C ALA A 37 8.88 1.86 7.59
N LEU A 38 8.93 2.35 6.36
CA LEU A 38 8.71 3.78 6.03
C LEU A 38 7.29 4.02 5.53
N LYS A 39 6.85 3.21 4.57
CA LYS A 39 5.49 3.21 4.05
C LYS A 39 5.05 1.77 3.84
N VAL A 40 3.92 1.44 4.46
CA VAL A 40 3.22 0.17 4.29
C VAL A 40 1.98 0.43 3.42
N VAL A 41 1.79 -0.41 2.41
CA VAL A 41 0.61 -0.38 1.53
C VAL A 41 -0.20 -1.65 1.76
N LEU A 42 -1.50 -1.46 1.94
CA LEU A 42 -2.48 -2.53 1.94
C LEU A 42 -3.21 -2.50 0.62
N GLY A 43 -3.18 -3.60 -0.12
CA GLY A 43 -3.85 -3.71 -1.40
C GLY A 43 -3.37 -4.89 -2.19
N GLY A 44 -4.32 -5.57 -2.82
CA GLY A 44 -4.02 -6.63 -3.77
C GLY A 44 -3.85 -6.13 -5.19
N LYS A 45 -4.04 -7.04 -6.15
CA LYS A 45 -4.06 -6.75 -7.60
C LYS A 45 -4.83 -5.46 -7.87
N HIS A 46 -4.21 -4.54 -8.62
CA HIS A 46 -4.82 -3.28 -9.00
C HIS A 46 -6.18 -3.54 -9.68
N HIS A 47 -7.27 -3.16 -9.03
CA HIS A 47 -8.62 -3.28 -9.58
C HIS A 47 -8.91 -2.04 -10.44
N ASP A 48 -8.30 -1.99 -11.63
CA ASP A 48 -8.43 -0.86 -12.55
C ASP A 48 -9.78 -0.84 -13.29
N ALA A 49 -10.52 -1.95 -13.24
CA ALA A 49 -11.82 -2.09 -13.88
C ALA A 49 -12.95 -2.01 -12.85
N VAL A 50 -13.75 -0.94 -12.91
CA VAL A 50 -15.05 -0.86 -12.25
C VAL A 50 -16.11 -1.37 -13.21
N LEU A 51 -16.62 -2.58 -12.98
CA LEU A 51 -17.78 -3.07 -13.72
C LEU A 51 -19.05 -2.37 -13.19
N PRO A 52 -19.93 -1.85 -14.07
CA PRO A 52 -21.20 -1.29 -13.62
C PRO A 52 -22.05 -2.40 -12.97
N THR A 53 -22.51 -2.16 -11.74
CA THR A 53 -23.55 -2.99 -11.11
C THR A 53 -24.78 -2.91 -12.00
N THR A 54 -25.11 -4.03 -12.65
CA THR A 54 -26.34 -4.15 -13.42
C THR A 54 -27.47 -4.38 -12.42
N ALA A 55 -28.43 -3.45 -12.38
CA ALA A 55 -29.66 -3.55 -11.59
C ALA A 55 -30.68 -4.45 -12.28
#